data_AF-A0A0R2PQX3-F1
#
_entry.id   AF-A0A0R2PQX3-F1
#
_cell.length_a   1.000
_cell.length_b   1.000
_cell.length_c   1.000
_cell.angle_alpha   90.00
_cell.angle_beta   90.00
_cell.angle_gamma   90.00
#
_symmetry.space_group_name_H-M   'P 1'
#
loop_
_entity.id
_entity.type
_entity.pdbx_description
1 polymer ?
#
loop_
_entity_poly.entity_id
_entity_poly.type
_entity_poly.pdbx_seq_one_letter_code
_entity_poly.pdbx_strand_id
1 'polypeptide(L)'
;MPHTLRVTVALAVGIAVPLFAMAARNARTQPSAAQEYFARSVDEAGGRNVVNVILVDFRGFDTMGEIVVLAIAALGVANLVRAAEQHRRTAKSAKVSQ
;
A
#
# COMPACT_ATOMS: atom_id res chain seq x y z
N MET A 1 20.23 -18.13 19.97
CA MET A 1 21.04 -17.65 18.83
C MET A 1 20.24 -17.04 17.67
N PRO A 2 19.01 -17.46 17.28
CA PRO A 2 18.31 -16.84 16.14
C PRO A 2 17.58 -15.52 16.46
N HIS A 3 17.22 -15.27 17.73
CA HIS A 3 16.47 -14.06 18.10
C HIS A 3 17.36 -12.79 18.13
N THR A 4 18.61 -12.93 18.58
CA THR A 4 19.58 -11.83 18.60
C THR A 4 19.89 -11.33 17.19
N LEU A 5 20.07 -12.22 16.22
CA LEU A 5 20.24 -11.87 14.81
C LEU A 5 19.05 -11.06 14.27
N ARG A 6 17.81 -11.48 14.57
CA ARG A 6 16.60 -10.76 14.14
C ARG A 6 16.54 -9.35 14.73
N VAL A 7 16.89 -9.20 16.01
CA VAL A 7 16.93 -7.90 16.69
C VAL A 7 18.01 -7.00 16.07
N THR A 8 19.21 -7.53 15.82
CA THR A 8 20.29 -6.78 15.19
C THR A 8 19.91 -6.30 13.79
N VAL A 9 19.33 -7.17 12.96
CA VAL A 9 18.88 -6.80 11.61
C VAL A 9 17.75 -5.76 11.68
N ALA A 10 16.77 -5.92 12.57
CA ALA A 10 15.68 -4.96 12.73
C ALA A 10 16.18 -3.57 13.14
N LEU A 11 17.13 -3.51 14.10
CA LEU A 11 17.76 -2.25 14.52
C LEU A 11 18.58 -1.62 13.39
N ALA A 12 19.36 -2.43 12.67
CA ALA A 12 20.16 -1.95 11.55
C ALA A 12 19.28 -1.32 10.47
N VAL A 13 18.20 -1.98 10.04
CA VAL A 13 17.26 -1.46 9.05
C VAL A 13 16.51 -0.24 9.59
N GLY A 14 16.02 -0.30 10.83
CA GLY A 14 15.27 0.76 11.47
C GLY A 14 16.05 2.06 11.63
N ILE A 15 17.39 1.99 11.76
CA ILE A 15 18.28 3.16 11.82
C ILE A 15 18.72 3.58 10.41
N ALA A 16 19.07 2.62 9.55
CA ALA A 16 19.63 2.92 8.23
C ALA A 16 18.63 3.64 7.32
N VAL A 17 17.36 3.19 7.28
CA VAL A 17 16.33 3.77 6.39
C VAL A 17 16.04 5.25 6.68
N PRO A 18 15.76 5.70 7.92
CA PRO A 18 15.50 7.12 8.18
C PRO A 18 16.74 7.99 7.97
N LEU A 19 17.95 7.50 8.31
CA LEU A 19 19.19 8.23 8.02
C LEU A 19 19.40 8.40 6.53
N PHE A 20 19.17 7.35 5.74
CA PHE A 20 19.22 7.42 4.29
C PHE A 20 18.18 8.41 3.74
N ALA A 21 16.94 8.37 4.22
CA ALA A 21 15.89 9.29 3.79
C ALA A 21 16.25 10.75 4.10
N MET A 22 16.84 11.01 5.27
CA MET A 22 17.30 12.34 5.67
C MET A 22 18.46 12.83 4.79
N ALA A 23 19.44 11.97 4.52
CA ALA A 23 20.55 12.27 3.61
C ALA A 23 20.05 12.57 2.19
N ALA A 24 19.16 11.73 1.66
CA ALA A 24 18.57 11.91 0.32
C ALA A 24 17.74 13.20 0.21
N ARG A 25 17.00 13.57 1.26
CA ARG A 25 16.28 14.85 1.32
C ARG A 25 17.24 16.03 1.27
N ASN A 26 18.33 15.98 2.04
CA ASN A 26 19.32 17.06 2.10
C ASN A 26 20.15 17.18 0.80
N ALA A 27 20.30 16.09 0.05
CA ALA A 27 20.98 16.09 -1.25
C ALA A 27 20.13 16.66 -2.41
N ARG A 28 18.85 16.96 -2.18
CA ARG A 28 17.96 17.46 -3.25
C ARG A 28 18.31 18.90 -3.63
N THR A 29 18.62 19.11 -4.90
CA THR A 29 18.89 20.44 -5.47
C THR A 29 17.77 20.97 -6.38
N GLN A 30 16.89 20.09 -6.87
CA GLN A 30 15.81 20.46 -7.77
C GLN A 30 14.57 21.01 -7.03
N PRO A 31 13.82 21.94 -7.64
CA PRO A 31 12.54 22.42 -7.11
C PRO A 31 11.53 21.29 -6.89
N SER A 32 10.57 21.53 -6.00
CA SER A 32 9.49 20.58 -5.72
C SER A 32 8.46 20.60 -6.84
N ALA A 33 8.08 19.42 -7.34
CA ALA A 33 6.94 19.24 -8.26
C ALA A 33 5.61 19.76 -7.66
N ALA A 34 5.53 19.93 -6.33
CA ALA A 34 4.35 20.50 -5.69
C ALA A 34 3.99 21.89 -6.24
N GLN A 35 5.00 22.71 -6.62
CA GLN A 35 4.75 24.05 -7.15
C GLN A 35 3.91 24.01 -8.42
N GLU A 36 4.22 23.06 -9.31
CA GLU A 36 3.48 22.86 -10.56
C GLU A 36 2.05 22.37 -10.28
N TYR A 37 1.88 21.40 -9.37
CA TYR A 37 0.54 20.93 -9.01
C TYR A 37 -0.33 22.03 -8.39
N PHE A 38 0.23 22.90 -7.55
CA PHE A 38 -0.52 24.04 -7.01
C PHE A 38 -0.95 25.02 -8.10
N ALA A 39 -0.07 25.30 -9.07
CA ALA A 39 -0.38 26.22 -10.16
C ALA A 39 -1.47 25.68 -11.10
N ARG A 40 -1.49 24.37 -11.35
CA ARG A 40 -2.37 23.74 -12.35
C ARG A 40 -3.69 23.23 -11.78
N SER A 41 -3.80 22.98 -10.47
CA SER A 41 -4.96 22.27 -9.89
C SER A 41 -6.31 22.95 -10.09
N VAL A 42 -6.36 24.28 -10.04
CA VAL A 42 -7.61 25.03 -10.22
C VAL A 42 -7.90 25.22 -11.69
N ASP A 43 -6.91 25.64 -12.47
CA ASP A 43 -7.12 26.05 -13.86
C ASP A 43 -7.30 24.86 -14.82
N GLU A 44 -6.60 23.75 -14.58
CA GLU A 44 -6.65 22.58 -15.47
C GLU A 44 -7.62 21.49 -14.98
N ALA A 45 -7.72 21.29 -13.66
CA ALA A 45 -8.51 20.22 -13.05
C ALA A 45 -9.71 20.71 -12.21
N GLY A 46 -9.91 22.02 -12.11
CA GLY A 46 -11.09 22.63 -11.47
C GLY A 46 -11.17 22.48 -9.95
N GLY A 47 -10.14 21.94 -9.29
CA GLY A 47 -10.20 21.57 -7.88
C GLY A 47 -9.31 22.42 -6.98
N ARG A 48 -9.88 22.92 -5.88
CA ARG A 48 -9.12 23.67 -4.84
C ARG A 48 -8.43 22.75 -3.83
N ASN A 49 -8.88 21.51 -3.71
CA ASN A 49 -8.22 20.48 -2.90
C ASN A 49 -7.13 19.81 -3.74
N VAL A 50 -5.93 20.40 -3.72
CA VAL A 50 -4.76 19.94 -4.49
C VAL A 50 -4.45 18.46 -4.28
N VAL A 51 -4.64 17.93 -3.07
CA VAL A 51 -4.35 16.52 -2.76
C VAL A 51 -5.33 15.63 -3.51
N ASN A 52 -6.63 15.92 -3.42
CA ASN A 52 -7.64 15.16 -4.16
C ASN A 52 -7.39 15.25 -5.67
N VAL A 53 -7.12 16.45 -6.19
CA VAL A 53 -6.83 16.67 -7.62
C VAL A 53 -5.63 15.83 -8.07
N ILE A 54 -4.53 15.83 -7.31
CA ILE A 54 -3.39 14.97 -7.62
C ILE A 54 -3.82 13.51 -7.66
N LEU A 55 -4.56 13.04 -6.66
CA LEU A 55 -4.95 11.64 -6.56
C LEU A 55 -5.90 11.19 -7.68
N VAL A 56 -6.86 12.03 -8.11
CA VAL A 56 -7.93 11.59 -9.03
C VAL A 56 -7.74 12.05 -10.47
N ASP A 57 -7.02 13.15 -10.69
CA ASP A 57 -6.83 13.75 -12.02
C ASP A 57 -5.40 13.52 -12.51
N PHE A 58 -4.42 14.26 -11.96
CA PHE A 58 -3.03 14.18 -12.43
C PHE A 58 -2.38 12.81 -12.26
N ARG A 59 -2.75 12.08 -11.22
CA ARG A 59 -2.26 10.72 -10.92
C ARG A 59 -3.41 9.73 -10.75
N GLY A 60 -4.53 9.95 -11.46
CA GLY A 60 -5.71 9.08 -11.41
C GLY A 60 -5.44 7.61 -11.77
N PHE A 61 -4.39 7.34 -12.57
CA PHE A 61 -4.00 5.98 -12.90
C PHE A 61 -3.42 5.20 -11.71
N ASP A 62 -2.70 5.88 -10.81
CA ASP A 62 -2.13 5.25 -9.62
C ASP A 62 -3.22 4.84 -8.63
N THR A 63 -4.21 5.72 -8.38
CA THR A 63 -5.39 5.41 -7.54
C THR A 63 -6.32 4.37 -8.16
N MET A 64 -6.50 4.38 -9.49
CA MET A 64 -7.19 3.28 -10.17
C MET A 64 -6.47 1.95 -9.91
N GLY A 65 -5.14 1.95 -9.97
CA GLY A 65 -4.30 0.80 -9.62
C GLY A 65 -4.49 0.34 -8.18
N GLU A 66 -4.51 1.27 -7.22
CA GLU A 66 -4.78 0.96 -5.81
C GLU A 66 -6.15 0.30 -5.62
N ILE A 67 -7.21 0.84 -6.25
CA ILE A 67 -8.56 0.25 -6.20
C ILE A 67 -8.58 -1.15 -6.80
N VAL A 68 -7.86 -1.38 -7.92
CA VAL A 68 -7.71 -2.71 -8.52
C VAL A 68 -7.02 -3.68 -7.56
N VAL A 69 -5.93 -3.27 -6.91
CA VAL A 69 -5.24 -4.10 -5.91
C VAL A 69 -6.17 -4.46 -4.75
N LEU A 70 -6.90 -3.47 -4.21
CA LEU A 70 -7.88 -3.70 -3.14
C LEU A 70 -9.00 -4.64 -3.58
N ALA A 71 -9.52 -4.48 -4.80
CA ALA A 71 -10.56 -5.36 -5.35
C ALA A 71 -10.06 -6.80 -5.49
N ILE A 72 -8.84 -7.00 -6.03
CA ILE A 72 -8.22 -8.33 -6.16
C ILE A 72 -7.97 -8.95 -4.78
N ALA A 73 -7.46 -8.18 -3.83
CA ALA A 73 -7.24 -8.65 -2.46
C ALA A 73 -8.56 -9.09 -1.80
N ALA A 74 -9.63 -8.29 -1.95
CA ALA A 74 -10.95 -8.61 -1.42
C ALA A 74 -11.51 -9.91 -2.03
N LEU A 75 -11.40 -10.08 -3.35
CA LEU A 75 -11.82 -11.30 -4.05
C LEU A 75 -10.98 -12.51 -3.61
N GLY A 76 -9.66 -12.35 -3.45
CA GLY A 76 -8.75 -13.39 -2.97
C GLY A 76 -9.12 -13.87 -1.56
N VAL A 77 -9.37 -12.94 -0.64
CA VAL A 77 -9.80 -13.27 0.73
C VAL A 77 -11.17 -13.96 0.72
N ALA A 78 -12.14 -13.45 -0.05
CA ALA A 78 -13.47 -14.05 -0.14
C ALA A 78 -13.41 -15.51 -0.63
N ASN A 79 -12.58 -15.80 -1.63
CA ASN A 79 -12.38 -17.16 -2.13
C ASN A 79 -11.72 -18.08 -1.09
N LEU A 80 -10.69 -17.59 -0.39
CA LEU A 80 -10.01 -18.37 0.65
C LEU A 80 -10.96 -18.73 1.81
N VAL A 81 -11.79 -17.78 2.24
CA VAL A 81 -12.79 -18.01 3.29
C VAL A 81 -13.80 -19.07 2.85
N ARG A 82 -14.35 -18.96 1.63
CA ARG A 82 -15.30 -19.95 1.10
C ARG A 82 -14.69 -21.34 1.00
N ALA A 83 -13.45 -21.45 0.53
CA ALA A 83 -12.72 -22.71 0.46
C ALA A 83 -12.50 -23.33 1.86
N ALA A 84 -12.09 -22.51 2.83
CA ALA A 84 -11.89 -22.94 4.21
C ALA A 84 -13.19 -23.43 4.88
N GLU A 85 -14.31 -22.75 4.63
CA GLU A 85 -15.64 -23.18 5.10
C GLU A 85 -16.08 -24.51 4.49
N GLN A 86 -15.87 -24.70 3.18
CA GLN A 86 -16.16 -25.96 2.50
C GLN A 86 -15.36 -27.12 3.08
N HIS A 87 -14.05 -26.92 3.31
CA HIS A 87 -13.18 -27.94 3.92
C HIS A 87 -13.63 -28.31 5.35
N ARG A 88 -14.10 -27.33 6.13
CA ARG A 88 -14.66 -27.60 7.46
C ARG A 88 -15.96 -28.42 7.40
N ARG A 89 -16.83 -28.14 6.42
CA ARG A 89 -18.09 -28.88 6.22
C ARG A 89 -17.85 -30.33 5.83
N THR A 90 -16.95 -30.58 4.88
CA THR A 90 -16.62 -31.94 4.44
C THR A 90 -15.98 -32.75 5.56
N ALA A 91 -15.04 -32.17 6.31
CA ALA A 91 -14.42 -32.81 7.47
C ALA A 91 -15.44 -33.18 8.57
N LYS A 92 -16.43 -32.30 8.84
CA LYS A 92 -17.50 -32.58 9.80
C LYS A 92 -18.38 -33.75 9.35
N SER A 93 -18.75 -33.80 8.07
CA SER A 93 -19.63 -34.85 7.54
C SER A 93 -18.98 -36.23 7.58
N ALA A 94 -17.66 -36.31 7.32
CA ALA A 94 -16.90 -37.57 7.42
C ALA A 94 -16.85 -38.12 8.86
N LYS A 95 -16.75 -37.24 9.87
CA LYS A 95 -16.73 -37.63 11.28
C LYS A 95 -18.09 -38.10 11.81
N VAL A 96 -19.20 -37.63 11.24
CA VAL A 96 -20.56 -38.02 11.66
C VAL A 96 -20.95 -39.40 11.09
N SER A 97 -20.32 -39.84 10.01
CA SER A 97 -20.58 -41.14 9.38
C SER A 97 -19.76 -42.29 9.99
N GLN A 98 -18.87 -42.01 10.95
CA GLN A 98 -18.10 -42.98 11.72
C GLN A 98 -18.69 -43.11 13.12
#